data_AF-A0A352J564-F1
#
_entry.id   AF-A0A352J564-F1
#
_cell.length_a   1.000
_cell.length_b   1.000
_cell.length_c   1.000
_cell.angle_alpha   90.00
_cell.angle_beta   90.00
_cell.angle_gamma   90.00
#
_symmetry.space_group_name_H-M   'P 1'
#
loop_
_entity.id
_entity.type
_entity.pdbx_description
1 polymer ?
#
loop_
_entity_poly.entity_id
_entity_poly.type
_entity_poly.pdbx_seq_one_letter_code
_entity_poly.pdbx_strand_id
1 'polypeptide(L)' 'MRNNFRDTKDQHRINERIRVPEVRLVGDNVEQGIYPTREALRIAEEKELDLVEISP' A
#
# COMPACT_ATOMS: atom_id res chain seq x y z
N MET A 1 -18.67 -3.93 24.34
CA MET A 1 -18.03 -3.14 23.27
C MET A 1 -17.74 -4.08 22.11
N ARG A 2 -18.47 -3.95 20.99
CA ARG A 2 -18.30 -4.83 19.82
C ARG A 2 -17.21 -4.24 18.91
N ASN A 3 -16.15 -4.99 18.72
CA ASN A 3 -15.01 -4.65 17.87
C ASN A 3 -15.45 -4.53 16.41
N ASN A 4 -15.56 -3.30 15.90
CA ASN A 4 -15.96 -2.97 14.53
C ASN A 4 -14.78 -3.07 13.55
N PHE A 5 -14.09 -4.22 13.51
CA PHE A 5 -12.93 -4.46 12.62
C PHE A 5 -13.30 -5.24 11.34
N ARG A 6 -14.50 -5.07 10.78
CA ARG A 6 -14.97 -5.91 9.66
C ARG A 6 -15.30 -5.23 8.33
N ASP A 7 -15.17 -3.90 8.17
CA ASP A 7 -15.63 -3.24 6.93
C ASP A 7 -14.61 -2.33 6.21
N THR A 8 -13.29 -2.51 6.43
CA THR A 8 -12.26 -1.74 5.69
C THR A 8 -11.51 -2.54 4.63
N LYS A 9 -11.74 -3.86 4.52
CA LYS A 9 -11.02 -4.71 3.55
C LYS A 9 -11.32 -4.39 2.08
N ASP A 10 -12.41 -3.68 1.79
CA ASP A 10 -12.86 -3.41 0.41
C ASP A 10 -12.75 -1.94 -0.04
N GLN A 11 -12.22 -1.03 0.79
CA GLN A 11 -12.11 0.38 0.40
C GLN A 11 -10.76 0.75 -0.23
N HIS A 12 -9.69 0.02 0.12
CA HIS A 12 -8.34 0.37 -0.33
C HIS A 12 -7.93 -0.44 -1.56
N ARG A 13 -7.33 0.23 -2.53
CA ARG A 13 -6.68 -0.45 -3.66
C ARG A 13 -5.40 -1.10 -3.15
N ILE A 14 -5.17 -2.34 -3.57
CA ILE A 14 -3.99 -3.11 -3.21
C ILE A 14 -3.24 -3.51 -4.48
N ASN A 15 -1.91 -3.53 -4.41
CA ASN A 15 -1.02 -4.04 -5.45
C ASN A 15 -1.38 -3.48 -6.85
N GLU A 16 -1.71 -4.34 -7.81
CA GLU A 16 -2.00 -3.98 -9.21
C GLU A 16 -3.29 -3.15 -9.36
N ARG A 17 -4.11 -3.05 -8.31
CA ARG A 17 -5.31 -2.20 -8.30
C ARG A 17 -4.97 -0.72 -8.12
N ILE A 18 -3.75 -0.38 -7.71
CA ILE A 18 -3.26 0.99 -7.56
C ILE A 18 -2.95 1.57 -8.95
N ARG A 19 -3.56 2.72 -9.29
CA ARG A 19 -3.53 3.28 -10.65
C ARG A 19 -2.83 4.64 -10.77
N VAL A 20 -2.40 5.21 -9.65
CA VAL A 20 -1.66 6.48 -9.64
C VAL A 20 -0.22 6.26 -10.14
N PRO A 21 0.41 7.27 -10.75
CA PRO A 21 1.78 7.12 -11.26
C PRO A 21 2.83 7.07 -10.14
N GLU A 22 2.56 7.75 -9.02
CA GLU A 22 3.46 7.88 -7.88
C GLU A 22 2.69 7.67 -6.57
N VAL A 23 3.38 7.11 -5.58
CA VAL A 23 2.88 6.86 -4.23
C VAL A 23 3.88 7.33 -3.20
N ARG A 24 3.38 7.76 -2.04
CA ARG A 24 4.21 7.94 -0.86
C ARG A 24 4.32 6.62 -0.12
N LEU A 25 5.49 5.98 -0.19
CA LEU A 25 5.76 4.73 0.50
C LEU A 25 6.08 5.00 1.97
N VAL A 26 5.39 4.29 2.86
CA VAL A 26 5.61 4.29 4.30
C VAL A 26 5.59 2.85 4.81
N GLY A 27 6.46 2.52 5.77
CA GLY A 27 6.51 1.18 6.36
C GLY A 27 7.78 0.95 7.17
N ASP A 28 7.83 -0.21 7.82
CA ASP A 28 9.00 -0.65 8.57
C ASP A 28 10.07 -1.18 7.60
N ASN A 29 11.33 -0.81 7.82
CA ASN A 29 12.48 -1.22 7.00
C ASN A 29 12.40 -0.79 5.52
N VAL A 30 11.63 0.25 5.19
CA VAL A 30 11.67 0.95 3.89
C VAL A 30 12.05 2.39 4.11
N GLU A 31 12.83 2.96 3.18
CA GLU A 31 13.05 4.39 3.18
C GLU A 31 11.72 5.08 2.82
N GLN A 32 11.32 6.04 3.66
CA GLN A 32 10.08 6.77 3.43
C GLN A 32 10.31 7.83 2.36
N GLY A 33 9.44 7.85 1.35
CA GLY A 33 9.63 8.72 0.20
C GLY A 33 8.51 8.64 -0.81
N ILE A 34 8.62 9.45 -1.87
CA ILE A 34 7.74 9.37 -3.03
C ILE A 34 8.43 8.46 -4.06
N TYR A 35 7.72 7.42 -4.49
CA TYR A 35 8.22 6.43 -5.42
C TYR A 35 7.25 6.31 -6.60
N PRO A 36 7.75 5.98 -7.81
CA PRO A 36 6.90 5.45 -8.86
C PRO A 36 6.15 4.22 -8.33
N THR A 37 4.86 4.08 -8.65
CA THR A 37 4.04 2.96 -8.17
C THR A 37 4.66 1.60 -8.48
N ARG A 38 5.28 1.46 -9.66
CA ARG A 38 5.97 0.23 -10.05
C ARG A 38 7.14 -0.13 -9.12
N GLU A 39 7.87 0.87 -8.66
CA GLU A 39 8.99 0.65 -7.75
C GLU A 39 8.50 0.29 -6.35
N ALA A 40 7.44 0.95 -5.87
CA ALA A 40 6.78 0.60 -4.62
C ALA A 40 6.24 -0.85 -4.64
N LEU A 41 5.68 -1.30 -5.77
CA LEU A 41 5.24 -2.68 -5.95
C LEU A 41 6.40 -3.66 -5.90
N ARG A 42 7.53 -3.35 -6.56
CA ARG A 42 8.75 -4.18 -6.51
C ARG A 42 9.28 -4.30 -5.08
N ILE A 43 9.33 -3.20 -4.34
CA ILE A 43 9.76 -3.20 -2.94
C ILE A 43 8.84 -4.06 -2.07
N ALA A 44 7.52 -3.99 -2.30
CA ALA A 44 6.55 -4.82 -1.60
C ALA A 44 6.74 -6.32 -1.91
N GLU A 45 6.92 -6.66 -3.19
CA GLU A 45 7.19 -8.03 -3.65
C GLU A 45 8.49 -8.61 -3.06
N GLU A 46 9.59 -7.86 -3.08
CA GLU A 46 10.89 -8.27 -2.52
C GLU A 46 10.84 -8.50 -1.01
N LYS A 47 9.87 -7.89 -0.33
CA LYS A 47 9.67 -8.02 1.11
C LYS A 47 8.55 -8.99 1.47
N GLU A 48 7.92 -9.62 0.47
CA GLU A 48 6.74 -10.47 0.65
C GLU A 48 5.60 -9.74 1.40
N LEU A 49 5.40 -8.45 1.09
CA LEU A 49 4.37 -7.58 1.65
C LEU A 49 3.36 -7.14 0.57
N ASP A 50 2.18 -6.70 1.02
CA ASP A 50 1.18 -6.05 0.16
C ASP A 50 1.34 -4.52 0.18
N LEU A 51 1.25 -3.88 -0.99
CA LEU A 51 1.15 -2.44 -1.10
C LEU A 51 -0.32 -2.01 -1.00
N VAL A 52 -0.67 -1.18 -0.02
CA VAL A 52 -2.06 -0.74 0.25
C VAL A 52 -2.17 0.78 0.09
N GLU A 53 -3.08 1.24 -0.78
CA GLU A 53 -3.41 2.66 -0.98
C GLU A 53 -4.31 3.17 0.15
N ILE A 54 -3.73 3.88 1.12
CA ILE A 54 -4.47 4.44 2.26
C ILE A 54 -5.17 5.78 1.97
N SER A 55 -4.74 6.48 0.92
CA SER A 55 -5.34 7.73 0.43
C SER A 55 -5.15 7.83 -1.08
N PRO A 56 -6.22 8.01 -1.87
CA PRO A 56 -6.12 8.32 -3.29
C PRO A 56 -5.60 9.74 -3.53
#